data_AF-A0A8C9ZSU2-F1
#
_entry.id   AF-A0A8C9ZSU2-F1
#
_cell.length_a   1.000
_cell.length_b   1.000
_cell.length_c   1.000
_cell.angle_alpha   90.00
_cell.angle_beta   90.00
_cell.angle_gamma   90.00
#
_symmetry.space_group_name_H-M   'P 1'
#
loop_
_entity.id
_entity.type
_entity.pdbx_description
1 polymer ?
#
loop_
_entity_poly.entity_id
_entity_poly.type
_entity_poly.pdbx_seq_one_letter_code
_entity_poly.pdbx_strand_id
1 'polypeptide(L)'
;MGKVSTIIFYEDKNFQGRSYECGNDCTDLHSYFSRCNSIRVESGCFMIYERPNFMGHQMPSELRIYEKPDFSGHMMEFMDDCPCVSDRFHHRHVYSSNVMNGFWIFYEYPNYRGRQYFLRPGEYRRYRDWCATCAIVGSFRRVTEF
;
A
#
# COMPACT_ATOMS: atom_id res chain seq x y z
N MET A 1 20.39 16.25 5.89
CA MET A 1 20.44 15.02 6.71
C MET A 1 19.23 14.19 6.33
N GLY A 2 19.44 13.03 5.69
CA GLY A 2 18.33 12.12 5.34
C GLY A 2 17.68 11.56 6.60
N LYS A 3 16.35 11.43 6.62
CA LYS A 3 15.66 10.76 7.72
C LYS A 3 16.17 9.31 7.80
N VAL A 4 16.64 8.91 8.97
CA VAL A 4 16.98 7.51 9.24
C VAL A 4 15.66 6.73 9.33
N SER A 5 15.48 5.75 8.45
CA SER A 5 14.42 4.75 8.52
C SER A 5 14.89 3.57 9.37
N THR A 6 14.04 3.07 10.26
CA THR A 6 14.38 1.97 11.17
C THR A 6 13.20 1.00 11.34
N ILE A 7 13.47 -0.29 11.16
CA ILE A 7 12.57 -1.42 11.47
C ILE A 7 13.28 -2.42 12.38
N ILE A 8 12.54 -3.02 13.30
CA ILE A 8 13.05 -4.01 14.27
C ILE A 8 12.22 -5.28 14.16
N PHE A 9 12.89 -6.41 13.92
CA PHE A 9 12.32 -7.75 13.86
C PHE A 9 12.54 -8.47 15.20
N TYR A 10 11.57 -9.25 15.66
CA TYR A 10 11.63 -10.01 16.92
C TYR A 10 11.31 -11.49 16.68
N GLU A 11 12.12 -12.39 17.25
CA GLU A 11 11.93 -13.84 17.15
C GLU A 11 10.63 -14.31 17.82
N ASP A 12 10.16 -13.62 18.87
CA ASP A 12 8.94 -13.99 19.60
C ASP A 12 7.80 -12.98 19.35
N LYS A 13 6.59 -13.32 19.83
CA LYS A 13 5.42 -12.44 19.78
C LYS A 13 5.56 -11.30 20.79
N ASN A 14 4.76 -10.24 20.63
CA ASN A 14 4.69 -9.11 21.57
C ASN A 14 6.03 -8.37 21.79
N PHE A 15 6.87 -8.28 20.76
CA PHE A 15 8.15 -7.57 20.77
C PHE A 15 9.13 -8.11 21.83
N GLN A 16 9.20 -9.43 21.96
CA GLN A 16 10.06 -10.14 22.92
C GLN A 16 11.12 -10.98 22.21
N GLY A 17 12.04 -11.53 23.00
CA GLY A 17 13.07 -12.43 22.51
C GLY A 17 14.21 -11.70 21.80
N ARG A 18 14.96 -12.44 20.96
CA ARG A 18 16.05 -11.87 20.16
C ARG A 18 15.48 -10.91 19.12
N SER A 19 16.14 -9.77 18.97
CA SER A 19 15.77 -8.76 17.98
C SER A 19 16.89 -8.47 16.97
N TYR A 20 16.50 -7.98 15.80
CA TYR A 20 17.40 -7.46 14.77
C TYR A 20 16.88 -6.13 14.26
N GLU A 21 17.70 -5.10 14.36
CA GLU A 21 17.40 -3.76 13.86
C GLU A 21 17.98 -3.60 12.45
N CYS A 22 17.18 -3.07 11.54
CA CYS A 22 17.54 -2.85 10.16
C CYS A 22 17.15 -1.44 9.72
N GLY A 23 18.09 -0.72 9.10
CA GLY A 23 17.85 0.64 8.57
C GLY A 23 18.11 0.79 7.08
N ASN A 24 18.56 -0.28 6.42
CA ASN A 24 18.85 -0.34 4.99
C ASN A 24 18.23 -1.62 4.41
N ASP A 25 18.35 -1.82 3.09
CA ASP A 25 17.91 -3.05 2.45
C ASP A 25 18.66 -4.28 2.99
N CYS A 26 17.93 -5.37 3.21
CA CYS A 26 18.47 -6.66 3.67
C CYS A 26 17.95 -7.77 2.76
N THR A 27 18.86 -8.38 1.99
CA THR A 27 18.52 -9.43 1.03
C THR A 27 18.28 -10.79 1.68
N ASP A 28 18.82 -11.04 2.87
CA ASP A 28 18.66 -12.31 3.57
C ASP A 28 18.50 -12.11 5.08
N LEU A 29 17.24 -12.12 5.52
CA LEU A 29 16.88 -12.05 6.92
C LEU A 29 17.21 -13.36 7.67
N HIS A 30 17.22 -14.51 6.98
CA HIS A 30 17.43 -15.82 7.62
C HIS A 30 18.84 -15.98 8.22
N SER A 31 19.81 -15.23 7.70
CA SER A 31 21.17 -15.17 8.28
C SER A 31 21.20 -14.58 9.69
N TYR A 32 20.17 -13.84 10.12
CA TYR A 32 20.12 -13.17 11.43
C TYR A 32 19.25 -13.91 12.45
N PHE A 33 18.16 -14.54 12.01
CA PHE A 33 17.24 -15.31 12.85
C PHE A 33 16.45 -16.34 12.03
N SER A 34 15.99 -17.41 12.68
CA SER A 34 15.28 -18.52 12.01
C SER A 34 13.79 -18.25 11.78
N ARG A 35 13.22 -17.26 12.47
CA ARG A 35 11.80 -16.89 12.40
C ARG A 35 11.58 -15.48 12.92
N CYS A 36 10.52 -14.82 12.47
CA CYS A 36 10.07 -13.53 13.00
C CYS A 36 8.59 -13.61 13.36
N ASN A 37 8.25 -13.30 14.61
CA ASN A 37 6.88 -13.41 15.12
C ASN A 37 6.26 -12.06 15.53
N SER A 38 7.05 -11.00 15.61
CA SER A 38 6.53 -9.64 15.73
C SER A 38 7.54 -8.61 15.17
N ILE A 39 7.04 -7.48 14.68
CA ILE A 39 7.84 -6.46 13.98
C ILE A 39 7.41 -5.08 14.46
N ARG A 40 8.37 -4.19 14.71
CA ARG A 40 8.12 -2.78 15.06
C ARG A 40 8.81 -1.87 14.05
N VAL A 41 8.07 -0.93 13.46
CA VAL A 41 8.61 0.13 12.60
C VAL A 41 8.74 1.40 13.44
N GLU A 42 9.96 1.89 13.64
CA GLU A 42 10.23 3.13 14.38
C GLU A 42 10.13 4.35 13.45
N SER A 43 10.56 4.21 12.19
CA SER A 43 10.49 5.29 11.19
C SER A 43 10.63 4.76 9.76
N GLY A 44 9.95 5.40 8.79
CA GLY A 44 10.04 5.03 7.38
C GLY A 44 9.01 4.00 6.92
N CYS A 45 9.13 3.56 5.67
CA CYS A 45 8.27 2.55 5.06
C CYS A 45 9.16 1.39 4.60
N PHE A 46 8.77 0.15 4.91
CA PHE A 46 9.55 -1.05 4.59
C PHE A 46 8.70 -2.06 3.83
N MET A 47 9.34 -2.79 2.92
CA MET A 47 8.75 -3.93 2.23
C MET A 47 9.40 -5.21 2.77
N ILE A 48 8.57 -6.16 3.20
CA ILE A 48 9.03 -7.43 3.76
C ILE A 48 8.65 -8.53 2.79
N TYR A 49 9.61 -9.42 2.56
CA TYR A 49 9.51 -10.53 1.64
C TYR A 49 9.62 -11.84 2.40
N GLU A 50 8.82 -12.82 2.01
CA GLU A 50 8.83 -14.16 2.62
C GLU A 50 10.13 -14.92 2.33
N ARG A 51 10.75 -14.71 1.17
CA ARG A 51 11.98 -15.39 0.74
C ARG A 51 13.13 -14.41 0.55
N PRO A 52 14.38 -14.87 0.70
CA PRO A 52 15.56 -14.07 0.41
C PRO A 52 15.57 -13.51 -1.02
N ASN A 53 16.37 -12.46 -1.23
CA ASN A 53 16.55 -11.75 -2.50
C ASN A 53 15.26 -11.13 -3.03
N PHE A 54 14.45 -10.56 -2.12
CA PHE A 54 13.20 -9.86 -2.47
C PHE A 54 12.19 -10.76 -3.20
N MET A 55 12.16 -12.06 -2.84
CA MET A 55 11.27 -13.05 -3.45
C MET A 55 10.20 -13.50 -2.46
N GLY A 56 9.18 -14.21 -2.96
CA GLY A 56 8.09 -14.73 -2.13
C GLY A 56 6.95 -13.74 -1.95
N HIS A 57 6.00 -14.07 -1.05
CA HIS A 57 4.77 -13.29 -0.92
C HIS A 57 5.06 -11.88 -0.38
N GLN A 58 4.85 -10.84 -1.19
CA GLN A 58 4.70 -9.47 -0.69
C GLN A 58 3.40 -9.41 0.11
N MET A 59 3.35 -8.62 1.19
CA MET A 59 2.07 -8.33 1.84
C MET A 59 1.13 -7.75 0.78
N PRO A 60 -0.03 -8.37 0.51
CA PRO A 60 -0.86 -8.00 -0.63
C PRO A 60 -1.26 -6.52 -0.52
N SER A 61 -1.08 -5.78 -1.61
CA SER A 61 -1.57 -4.41 -1.68
C SER A 61 -3.10 -4.46 -1.58
N GLU A 62 -3.68 -3.59 -0.77
CA GLU A 62 -5.11 -3.60 -0.48
C GLU A 62 -5.65 -2.17 -0.52
N LEU A 63 -6.63 -1.97 -1.39
CA LEU A 63 -7.28 -0.69 -1.65
C LEU A 63 -8.79 -0.83 -1.49
N ARG A 64 -9.41 0.12 -0.80
CA ARG A 64 -10.87 0.30 -0.81
C ARG A 64 -11.23 1.61 -1.49
N ILE A 65 -12.26 1.57 -2.33
CA ILE A 65 -12.84 2.75 -2.97
C ILE A 65 -14.32 2.86 -2.61
N TYR A 66 -14.81 4.09 -2.53
CA TYR A 66 -16.15 4.39 -2.04
C TYR A 66 -16.88 5.37 -2.98
N GLU A 67 -18.18 5.13 -3.15
CA GLU A 67 -19.08 5.92 -4.00
C GLU A 67 -19.34 7.32 -3.42
N LYS A 68 -19.20 7.52 -2.11
CA LYS A 68 -19.45 8.82 -1.46
C LYS A 68 -18.27 9.27 -0.59
N PRO A 69 -18.22 10.55 -0.20
CA PRO A 69 -17.23 11.04 0.76
C PRO A 69 -17.31 10.32 2.12
N ASP A 70 -16.27 10.47 2.92
CA ASP A 70 -16.21 9.97 4.30
C ASP A 70 -16.50 8.47 4.43
N PHE A 71 -16.03 7.67 3.47
CA PHE A 71 -16.13 6.21 3.43
C PHE A 71 -17.57 5.67 3.42
N SER A 72 -18.49 6.42 2.81
CA SER A 72 -19.91 6.06 2.74
C SER A 72 -20.33 5.61 1.33
N GLY A 73 -21.56 5.09 1.22
CA GLY A 73 -22.10 4.58 -0.04
C GLY A 73 -21.59 3.18 -0.39
N HIS A 74 -21.71 2.79 -1.66
CA HIS A 74 -21.17 1.52 -2.14
C HIS A 74 -19.64 1.48 -1.99
N MET A 75 -19.12 0.36 -1.51
CA MET A 75 -17.70 0.13 -1.26
C MET A 75 -17.24 -1.12 -1.99
N MET A 76 -16.05 -1.07 -2.57
CA MET A 76 -15.40 -2.25 -3.14
C MET A 76 -13.92 -2.28 -2.77
N GLU A 77 -13.44 -3.49 -2.48
CA GLU A 77 -12.05 -3.79 -2.15
C GLU A 77 -11.33 -4.38 -3.36
N PHE A 78 -10.08 -3.98 -3.53
CA PHE A 78 -9.21 -4.37 -4.62
C PHE A 78 -7.85 -4.78 -4.10
N MET A 79 -7.44 -5.98 -4.52
CA MET A 79 -6.08 -6.47 -4.33
C MET A 79 -5.26 -6.41 -5.61
N ASP A 80 -5.91 -6.19 -6.77
CA ASP A 80 -5.31 -6.19 -8.11
C ASP A 80 -5.50 -4.88 -8.85
N ASP A 81 -4.72 -4.72 -9.93
CA ASP A 81 -4.85 -3.58 -10.83
C ASP A 81 -6.23 -3.60 -11.52
N CYS A 82 -6.74 -2.41 -11.82
CA CYS A 82 -8.03 -2.23 -12.46
C CYS A 82 -7.86 -1.32 -13.70
N PRO A 83 -7.83 -1.89 -14.92
CA PRO A 83 -7.70 -1.10 -16.15
C PRO A 83 -8.97 -0.32 -16.49
N CYS A 84 -10.12 -0.66 -15.91
CA CYS A 84 -11.38 0.05 -16.14
C CYS A 84 -12.28 -0.02 -14.89
N VAL A 85 -12.37 1.08 -14.14
CA VAL A 85 -13.13 1.13 -12.88
C VAL A 85 -14.63 0.90 -13.13
N SER A 86 -15.19 1.43 -14.22
CA SER A 86 -16.62 1.27 -14.52
C SER A 86 -17.04 -0.19 -14.74
N ASP A 87 -16.13 -1.05 -15.18
CA ASP A 87 -16.43 -2.46 -15.44
C ASP A 87 -16.57 -3.26 -14.15
N ARG A 88 -15.90 -2.82 -13.07
CA ARG A 88 -15.83 -3.52 -11.79
C ARG A 88 -16.67 -2.86 -10.70
N PHE A 89 -16.58 -1.54 -10.61
CA PHE A 89 -17.21 -0.73 -9.58
C PHE A 89 -18.57 -0.18 -10.02
N HIS A 90 -18.94 -0.30 -11.30
CA HIS A 90 -20.17 0.22 -11.92
C HIS A 90 -20.41 1.74 -11.78
N HIS A 91 -19.49 2.45 -11.11
CA HIS A 91 -19.45 3.89 -10.98
C HIS A 91 -18.12 4.39 -11.52
N ARG A 92 -18.14 5.53 -12.21
CA ARG A 92 -16.90 6.18 -12.70
C ARG A 92 -16.30 7.15 -11.67
N HIS A 93 -17.05 7.47 -10.62
CA HIS A 93 -16.65 8.46 -9.62
C HIS A 93 -16.29 7.74 -8.33
N VAL A 94 -15.10 8.01 -7.82
CA VAL A 94 -14.59 7.56 -6.52
C VAL A 94 -14.41 8.79 -5.66
N TYR A 95 -15.21 8.89 -4.60
CA TYR A 95 -15.23 10.09 -3.77
C TYR A 95 -14.34 9.97 -2.54
N SER A 96 -14.20 8.79 -1.97
CA SER A 96 -13.24 8.52 -0.89
C SER A 96 -12.57 7.17 -1.09
N SER A 97 -11.43 6.95 -0.42
CA SER A 97 -10.62 5.75 -0.55
C SER A 97 -9.81 5.48 0.71
N ASN A 98 -9.58 4.21 1.02
CA ASN A 98 -8.66 3.79 2.06
C ASN A 98 -7.61 2.85 1.47
N VAL A 99 -6.35 3.26 1.52
CA VAL A 99 -5.22 2.39 1.15
C VAL A 99 -4.78 1.67 2.41
N MET A 100 -5.24 0.43 2.56
CA MET A 100 -4.94 -0.40 3.72
C MET A 100 -3.49 -0.88 3.68
N ASN A 101 -3.01 -1.27 2.49
CA ASN A 101 -1.64 -1.69 2.29
C ASN A 101 -1.13 -1.43 0.85
N GLY A 102 0.18 -1.29 0.71
CA GLY A 102 0.84 -1.01 -0.56
C GLY A 102 0.69 0.44 -1.03
N PHE A 103 1.21 0.72 -2.22
CA PHE A 103 1.10 2.03 -2.87
C PHE A 103 0.33 1.88 -4.17
N TRP A 104 -0.48 2.88 -4.49
CA TRP A 104 -1.38 2.83 -5.63
C TRP A 104 -1.27 4.10 -6.47
N ILE A 105 -1.55 3.98 -7.76
CA ILE A 105 -1.70 5.12 -8.65
C ILE A 105 -3.12 5.10 -9.23
N PHE A 106 -3.87 6.17 -9.01
CA PHE A 106 -5.13 6.43 -9.70
C PHE A 106 -4.89 7.17 -11.00
N TYR A 107 -5.70 6.86 -12.00
CA TYR A 107 -5.68 7.47 -13.33
C TYR A 107 -7.05 8.02 -13.67
N GLU A 108 -7.09 9.19 -14.28
CA GLU A 108 -8.33 9.85 -14.71
C GLU A 108 -9.10 9.05 -15.78
N TYR A 109 -8.38 8.36 -16.68
CA TYR A 109 -8.98 7.58 -17.77
C TYR A 109 -8.71 6.08 -17.62
N PRO A 110 -9.52 5.23 -18.28
CA PRO A 110 -9.24 3.80 -18.39
C PRO A 110 -7.88 3.52 -19.03
N ASN A 111 -7.37 2.31 -18.80
CA ASN A 111 -6.11 1.78 -19.32
C ASN A 111 -4.89 2.61 -18.92
N TYR A 112 -4.88 3.11 -17.69
CA TYR A 112 -3.76 3.82 -17.06
C TYR A 112 -3.35 5.10 -17.80
N ARG A 113 -4.35 5.89 -18.25
CA ARG A 113 -4.16 7.12 -19.03
C ARG A 113 -4.65 8.36 -18.29
N GLY A 114 -4.17 9.52 -18.75
CA GLY A 114 -4.55 10.82 -18.22
C GLY A 114 -3.75 11.22 -16.98
N ARG A 115 -4.32 12.10 -16.15
CA ARG A 115 -3.68 12.56 -14.92
C ARG A 115 -3.51 11.40 -13.95
N GLN A 116 -2.39 11.43 -13.22
CA GLN A 116 -2.00 10.40 -12.26
C GLN A 116 -2.02 10.97 -10.85
N TYR A 117 -2.52 10.18 -9.90
CA TYR A 117 -2.56 10.54 -8.49
C TYR A 117 -1.92 9.41 -7.69
N PHE A 118 -0.86 9.71 -6.94
CA PHE A 118 -0.16 8.74 -6.13
C PHE A 118 -0.79 8.66 -4.74
N LEU A 119 -1.17 7.47 -4.33
CA LEU A 119 -1.78 7.20 -3.03
C LEU A 119 -0.83 6.33 -2.20
N ARG A 120 -0.47 6.87 -1.02
CA ARG A 120 0.23 6.17 0.05
C ARG A 120 -0.78 5.46 0.97
N PRO A 121 -0.34 4.47 1.78
CA PRO A 121 -1.15 3.92 2.85
C PRO A 121 -1.80 5.03 3.70
N GLY A 122 -3.11 4.92 3.92
CA GLY A 122 -3.88 5.90 4.67
C GLY A 122 -5.29 6.15 4.17
N GLU A 123 -5.98 7.01 4.92
CA GLU A 123 -7.37 7.42 4.73
C GLU A 123 -7.48 8.68 3.85
N TYR A 124 -8.30 8.61 2.80
CA TYR A 124 -8.62 9.73 1.92
C TYR A 124 -10.13 9.94 1.89
N ARG A 125 -10.62 10.88 2.71
CA ARG A 125 -12.06 11.09 2.93
C ARG A 125 -12.76 11.78 1.78
N ARG A 126 -12.00 12.42 0.90
CA ARG A 126 -12.49 13.09 -0.31
C ARG A 126 -11.44 13.07 -1.43
N TYR A 127 -11.87 13.23 -2.68
CA TYR A 127 -10.97 13.22 -3.84
C TYR A 127 -9.85 14.28 -3.83
N ARG A 128 -10.05 15.38 -3.09
CA ARG A 128 -9.02 16.41 -2.93
C ARG A 128 -7.84 15.94 -2.07
N ASP A 129 -8.04 14.91 -1.24
CA ASP A 129 -6.99 14.42 -0.34
C ASP A 129 -5.89 13.66 -1.11
N TRP A 130 -6.19 13.11 -2.29
CA TRP A 130 -5.19 12.60 -3.25
C TRP A 130 -4.85 13.62 -4.35
N CYS A 131 -5.08 14.91 -4.08
CA CYS A 131 -4.77 16.03 -4.97
C CYS A 131 -5.51 16.02 -6.32
N ALA A 132 -6.64 15.33 -6.44
CA ALA A 132 -7.46 15.40 -7.65
C ALA A 132 -8.36 16.64 -7.68
N THR A 133 -8.62 17.12 -8.89
CA THR A 133 -9.54 18.24 -9.16
C THR A 133 -11.01 17.80 -9.21
N CYS A 134 -11.25 16.51 -9.43
CA CYS A 134 -12.59 15.91 -9.47
C CYS A 134 -12.52 14.45 -8.99
N ALA A 135 -13.70 13.84 -8.79
CA ALA A 135 -13.83 12.47 -8.30
C ALA A 135 -13.67 11.39 -9.39
N ILE A 136 -13.31 11.75 -10.62
CA ILE A 136 -13.22 10.79 -11.73
C ILE A 136 -11.98 9.92 -11.54
N VAL A 137 -12.18 8.60 -11.49
CA VAL A 137 -11.11 7.59 -11.52
C VAL A 137 -11.49 6.55 -12.57
N GLY A 138 -10.72 6.51 -13.65
CA GLY A 138 -10.95 5.61 -14.78
C GLY A 138 -10.20 4.28 -14.67
N SER A 139 -9.03 4.28 -14.01
CA SER A 139 -8.24 3.06 -13.74
C SER A 139 -7.32 3.28 -12.55
N PHE A 140 -6.77 2.19 -11.99
CA PHE A 140 -5.73 2.24 -10.97
C PHE A 140 -4.82 1.01 -11.01
N ARG A 141 -3.58 1.16 -10.55
CA ARG A 141 -2.63 0.04 -10.44
C ARG A 141 -1.80 0.13 -9.17
N ARG A 142 -1.30 -1.02 -8.72
CA ARG A 142 -0.33 -1.14 -7.64
C ARG A 142 1.03 -0.61 -8.11
N VAL A 143 1.81 -0.08 -7.18
CA VAL A 143 3.23 0.20 -7.38
C VAL A 143 4.01 -0.97 -6.82
N THR A 144 4.60 -1.77 -7.69
CA THR A 144 5.32 -3.01 -7.34
C THR A 144 6.84 -2.85 -7.34
N GLU A 145 7.36 -1.76 -7.92
CA GLU A 145 8.80 -1.50 -8.09
C GLU A 145 9.08 -0.02 -7.82
N PHE A 146 10.13 0.27 -7.05
CA PHE A 146 10.72 1.61 -6.86
C PHE A 146 12.16 1.60 -7.37
#